data_AF-A0A2W2BF16-F1
#
_entry.id   AF-A0A2W2BF16-F1
#
_cell.length_a   1.000
_cell.length_b   1.000
_cell.length_c   1.000
_cell.angle_alpha   90.00
_cell.angle_beta   90.00
_cell.angle_gamma   90.00
#
_symmetry.space_group_name_H-M   'P 1'
#
loop_
_entity.id
_entity.type
_entity.pdbx_description
1 polymer ?
#
loop_
_entity_poly.entity_id
_entity_poly.type
_entity_poly.pdbx_seq_one_letter_code
_entity_poly.pdbx_strand_id
1 'polypeptide(L)'
;PLTTDTTLMTLIRDAVNAASGDDGWAHLGAVGNILTKRRPDFDSRTYGYAKLTDLVAATGLCDVDRRLPGDGKPAIVYIRLHPHTTPEQPVHP
;
A
#
# COMPACT_ATOMS: atom_id res chain seq x y z
N PRO A 1 16.65 -6.63 0.00
CA PRO A 1 15.86 -5.67 0.82
C PRO A 1 15.06 -4.72 -0.09
N LEU A 2 13.72 -4.75 -0.02
CA LEU A 2 12.83 -3.93 -0.87
C LEU A 2 12.87 -2.43 -0.53
N THR A 3 13.64 -2.05 0.47
CA THR A 3 13.77 -0.68 0.99
C THR A 3 14.48 0.29 0.03
N THR A 4 14.98 -0.17 -1.12
CA THR A 4 15.73 0.63 -2.11
C THR A 4 14.94 0.89 -3.39
N ASP A 5 13.78 0.27 -3.59
CA ASP A 5 12.97 0.47 -4.79
C ASP A 5 12.07 1.71 -4.65
N THR A 6 12.68 2.89 -4.80
CA THR A 6 12.00 4.19 -4.70
C THR A 6 10.85 4.31 -5.69
N THR A 7 10.94 3.67 -6.85
CA THR A 7 9.89 3.66 -7.88
C THR A 7 8.65 2.91 -7.39
N LEU A 8 8.81 1.70 -6.85
CA LEU A 8 7.72 0.91 -6.25
C LEU A 8 7.08 1.66 -5.09
N MET A 9 7.90 2.22 -4.19
CA MET A 9 7.42 2.99 -3.05
C MET A 9 6.57 4.19 -3.48
N THR A 10 7.04 4.94 -4.47
CA THR A 10 6.32 6.10 -5.02
C THR A 10 5.03 5.67 -5.70
N LEU A 11 5.07 4.58 -6.48
CA LEU A 11 3.92 4.02 -7.16
C LEU A 11 2.83 3.55 -6.18
N ILE A 12 3.22 2.83 -5.12
CA ILE A 12 2.30 2.39 -4.06
C ILE A 12 1.70 3.60 -3.36
N ARG A 13 2.52 4.60 -3.01
CA ARG A 13 2.04 5.83 -2.35
C ARG A 13 1.02 6.57 -3.21
N ASP A 14 1.29 6.78 -4.49
CA ASP A 14 0.35 7.42 -5.43
C ASP A 14 -0.95 6.63 -5.55
N ALA A 15 -0.86 5.31 -5.73
CA ALA A 15 -2.02 4.45 -5.89
C ALA A 15 -2.89 4.39 -4.63
N VAL A 16 -2.28 4.36 -3.44
CA VAL A 16 -3.01 4.41 -2.17
C VAL A 16 -3.68 5.76 -2.01
N ASN A 17 -2.97 6.87 -2.26
CA ASN A 17 -3.54 8.21 -2.15
C ASN A 17 -4.73 8.41 -3.11
N ALA A 18 -4.60 7.95 -4.35
CA ALA A 18 -5.67 8.02 -5.35
C ALA A 18 -6.88 7.12 -5.03
N ALA A 19 -6.69 6.05 -4.26
CA ALA A 19 -7.75 5.14 -3.83
C ALA A 19 -8.34 5.47 -2.45
N SER A 20 -7.68 6.36 -1.69
CA SER A 20 -8.09 6.70 -0.33
C SER A 20 -9.27 7.66 -0.37
N GLY A 21 -10.27 7.39 0.48
CA GLY A 21 -11.36 8.33 0.73
C GLY A 21 -10.98 9.37 1.78
N ASP A 22 -11.98 10.11 2.27
CA ASP A 22 -11.82 11.14 3.30
C ASP A 22 -11.33 10.58 4.65
N ASP A 23 -11.55 9.30 4.93
CA ASP A 23 -11.06 8.60 6.13
C ASP A 23 -9.61 8.11 6.01
N GLY A 24 -8.97 8.33 4.86
CA GLY A 24 -7.59 7.96 4.56
C GLY A 24 -7.38 6.46 4.32
N TRP A 25 -8.42 5.62 4.39
CA TRP A 25 -8.32 4.22 4.02
C TRP A 25 -8.64 4.01 2.54
N ALA A 26 -7.80 3.22 1.89
CA ALA A 26 -7.98 2.76 0.53
C ALA A 26 -8.37 1.29 0.50
N HIS A 27 -9.35 0.94 -0.33
CA HIS A 27 -9.66 -0.46 -0.61
C HIS A 27 -8.52 -1.10 -1.42
N LEU A 28 -7.93 -2.19 -0.93
CA LEU A 28 -6.75 -2.81 -1.57
C LEU A 28 -7.00 -3.22 -3.02
N GLY A 29 -8.21 -3.70 -3.35
CA GLY A 29 -8.58 -4.03 -4.72
C GLY A 29 -8.61 -2.81 -5.65
N ALA A 30 -8.96 -1.62 -5.12
CA ALA A 30 -8.93 -0.38 -5.89
C ALA A 30 -7.48 0.06 -6.13
N VAL A 31 -6.63 -0.04 -5.11
CA VAL A 31 -5.19 0.21 -5.24
C VAL A 31 -4.56 -0.70 -6.28
N GLY A 32 -4.84 -2.01 -6.24
CA GLY A 32 -4.36 -2.96 -7.25
C GLY A 32 -4.77 -2.59 -8.67
N ASN A 33 -6.02 -2.16 -8.87
CA ASN A 33 -6.49 -1.70 -10.18
C ASN A 33 -5.76 -0.44 -10.67
N ILE A 34 -5.51 0.52 -9.77
CA ILE A 34 -4.74 1.73 -10.10
C ILE A 34 -3.29 1.37 -10.44
N LEU A 35 -2.66 0.47 -9.67
CA LEU A 35 -1.31 -0.01 -9.93
C LEU A 35 -1.18 -0.63 -11.32
N THR A 36 -2.08 -1.54 -11.70
CA THR A 36 -2.07 -2.15 -13.04
C THR A 36 -2.35 -1.12 -14.15
N LYS A 37 -3.19 -0.11 -13.90
CA LYS A 37 -3.42 0.97 -14.88
C LYS A 37 -2.20 1.88 -15.06
N ARG A 38 -1.50 2.21 -13.98
CA ARG A 38 -0.29 3.05 -13.99
C ARG A 38 0.92 2.29 -14.52
N ARG A 39 1.00 1.01 -14.19
CA ARG A 39 2.11 0.12 -14.49
C ARG A 39 1.56 -1.27 -14.89
N PRO A 40 1.27 -1.49 -16.18
CA PRO A 40 0.66 -2.75 -16.67
C PRO A 40 1.51 -3.98 -16.42
N ASP A 41 2.84 -3.81 -16.33
CA ASP A 41 3.85 -4.81 -15.99
C ASP A 41 3.94 -5.09 -14.48
N PHE A 42 3.18 -4.38 -13.65
CA PHE A 42 3.20 -4.58 -12.21
C PHE A 42 2.63 -5.96 -11.83
N ASP A 43 3.46 -6.78 -11.20
CA ASP A 43 3.04 -8.04 -10.59
C ASP A 43 3.79 -8.25 -9.26
N SER A 44 3.04 -8.54 -8.18
CA SER A 44 3.63 -8.67 -6.83
C SER A 44 4.60 -9.85 -6.69
N ARG A 45 4.49 -10.86 -7.57
CA ARG A 45 5.36 -12.05 -7.55
C ARG A 45 6.74 -11.73 -8.09
N THR A 46 6.88 -10.72 -8.96
CA THR A 46 8.19 -10.20 -9.39
C THR A 46 9.02 -9.67 -8.22
N TYR A 47 8.36 -9.27 -7.13
CA TYR A 47 8.96 -8.83 -5.88
C TYR A 47 9.03 -9.93 -4.80
N GLY A 48 8.63 -11.16 -5.12
CA GLY A 48 8.65 -12.31 -4.20
C GLY A 48 7.41 -12.48 -3.32
N TYR A 49 6.32 -11.75 -3.58
CA TYR A 49 5.09 -11.82 -2.78
C TYR A 49 3.94 -12.46 -3.55
N ALA A 50 3.27 -13.42 -2.91
CA ALA A 50 2.11 -14.08 -3.50
C ALA A 50 0.86 -13.18 -3.56
N LYS A 51 0.78 -12.17 -2.68
CA LYS A 51 -0.36 -11.26 -2.57
C LYS A 51 0.11 -9.81 -2.51
N LEU A 52 -0.67 -8.91 -3.12
CA LEU A 52 -0.43 -7.47 -3.05
C LEU A 52 -0.41 -6.96 -1.61
N THR A 53 -1.26 -7.51 -0.73
CA THR A 53 -1.28 -7.15 0.70
C THR A 53 0.09 -7.35 1.35
N ASP A 54 0.74 -8.49 1.07
CA ASP A 54 2.01 -8.83 1.69
C ASP A 54 3.14 -7.95 1.13
N LEU A 55 3.10 -7.65 -0.18
CA LEU A 55 4.03 -6.70 -0.81
C LEU A 55 3.92 -5.31 -0.18
N VAL A 56 2.69 -4.77 -0.10
CA VAL A 56 2.45 -3.44 0.46
C VAL A 56 2.84 -3.38 1.94
N ALA A 57 2.49 -4.40 2.73
CA ALA A 57 2.89 -4.50 4.13
C ALA A 57 4.42 -4.52 4.29
N ALA A 58 5.12 -5.28 3.43
CA ALA A 58 6.56 -5.38 3.45
C ALA A 58 7.29 -4.09 3.07
N THR A 59 6.62 -3.14 2.40
CA THR A 59 7.19 -1.80 2.17
C THR A 59 7.31 -0.97 3.44
N GLY A 60 6.56 -1.30 4.50
CA GLY A 60 6.52 -0.52 5.74
C GLY A 60 5.86 0.86 5.62
N LEU A 61 5.25 1.18 4.47
CA LEU A 61 4.62 2.48 4.22
C LEU A 61 3.14 2.54 4.61
N CYS A 62 2.50 1.39 4.82
CA CYS A 62 1.05 1.31 4.98
C CYS A 62 0.67 0.47 6.18
N ASP A 63 -0.35 0.93 6.91
CA ASP A 63 -1.15 0.09 7.79
C ASP A 63 -2.08 -0.80 6.96
N VAL A 64 -2.31 -2.02 7.44
CA VAL A 64 -3.20 -3.00 6.81
C VAL A 64 -4.31 -3.37 7.78
N ASP A 65 -5.56 -3.19 7.37
CA ASP A 65 -6.74 -3.52 8.15
C ASP A 65 -7.62 -4.50 7.36
N ARG A 66 -7.92 -5.66 7.96
CA ARG A 66 -8.79 -6.67 7.34
C ARG A 66 -10.17 -6.61 7.99
N ARG A 67 -11.15 -6.10 7.25
CA ARG A 67 -12.53 -5.97 7.71
C ARG A 67 -13.35 -7.17 7.23
N LEU A 68 -13.97 -7.88 8.17
CA LEU A 68 -14.89 -8.97 7.86
C LEU A 68 -16.29 -8.38 7.65
N PRO A 69 -16.91 -8.51 6.45
CA PRO A 69 -18.20 -7.88 6.17
C PRO A 69 -19.42 -8.63 6.76
N GLY A 70 -19.19 -9.71 7.50
CA GLY A 70 -20.22 -10.61 8.04
C GLY A 70 -20.17 -12.02 7.43
N ASP A 71 -21.12 -12.86 7.87
CA ASP A 71 -21.16 -14.31 7.66
C ASP A 71 -20.88 -14.74 6.20
N GLY A 72 -19.84 -15.55 6.02
CA GLY A 72 -19.47 -16.19 4.76
C GLY A 72 -18.80 -15.29 3.70
N LYS A 73 -18.65 -13.99 3.92
CA LYS A 73 -18.02 -13.08 2.94
C LYS A 73 -16.50 -13.03 3.11
N PRO A 74 -15.73 -12.95 2.01
CA PRO A 74 -14.28 -12.79 2.10
C PRO A 74 -13.93 -11.48 2.80
N ALA A 75 -12.84 -11.50 3.56
CA ALA A 75 -12.32 -10.30 4.21
C ALA A 75 -12.00 -9.23 3.16
N ILE A 76 -12.46 -8.01 3.41
CA ILE A 76 -12.10 -6.84 2.62
C ILE A 76 -10.85 -6.24 3.26
N VAL A 77 -9.80 -6.08 2.47
CA VAL A 77 -8.54 -5.49 2.94
C VAL A 77 -8.53 -4.01 2.61
N TYR A 78 -8.31 -3.20 3.64
CA TYR A 78 -8.07 -1.78 3.54
C TYR A 78 -6.61 -1.51 3.90
N ILE A 79 -6.03 -0.52 3.23
CA ILE A 79 -4.69 -0.03 3.53
C ILE A 79 -4.70 1.49 3.67
N ARG A 80 -3.88 2.01 4.56
CA ARG A 80 -3.74 3.45 4.78
C ARG A 80 -2.27 3.77 4.87
N LEU A 81 -1.84 4.85 4.20
CA LEU A 81 -0.47 5.32 4.33
C LEU A 81 -0.21 5.73 5.78
N HIS A 82 0.94 5.34 6.31
CA HIS A 82 1.44 5.94 7.53
C HIS A 82 1.44 7.47 7.36
N PRO A 83 0.98 8.25 8.36
CA PRO A 83 1.33 9.66 8.35
C PRO A 83 2.84 9.70 8.24
N HIS A 84 3.36 10.45 7.26
CA HIS A 84 4.78 10.72 7.19
C HIS A 84 5.10 11.65 8.37
N THR A 85 5.13 11.09 9.58
CA THR A 85 6.04 11.57 10.61
C THR A 85 7.40 11.36 10.00
N THR A 86 7.86 12.37 9.25
CA THR A 86 9.28 12.66 9.14
C THR A 86 9.77 12.50 10.58
N PRO A 87 10.59 11.50 10.94
CA PRO A 87 11.36 11.66 12.16
C PRO A 87 12.13 12.93 11.87
N GLU A 88 11.74 14.00 12.55
CA GLU A 88 12.35 15.31 12.48
C GLU A 88 13.85 15.02 12.50
N GLN A 89 14.51 15.13 11.34
CA GLN A 89 15.94 14.92 11.30
C GLN A 89 16.45 15.92 12.33
N PRO A 90 17.16 15.50 13.39
CA PRO A 90 17.66 16.45 14.35
C PRO A 90 18.47 17.42 13.50
N VAL A 91 18.01 18.68 13.44
CA VAL A 91 18.83 19.75 12.93
C VAL A 91 19.99 19.80 13.91
N HIS A 92 21.06 19.07 13.59
CA HIS A 92 22.28 19.07 14.35
C HIS A 92 22.96 20.43 14.08
N PRO A 93 23.06 21.33 15.07
CA PRO A 93 24.08 22.38 15.01
C PRO A 93 25.48 21.80 15.18
#